data_AF-A0A9E1X880-F1
#
_entry.id   AF-A0A9E1X880-F1
#
_cell.length_a   1.000
_cell.length_b   1.000
_cell.length_c   1.000
_cell.angle_alpha   90.00
_cell.angle_beta   90.00
_cell.angle_gamma   90.00
#
_symmetry.space_group_name_H-M   'P 1'
#
loop_
_entity.id
_entity.type
_entity.pdbx_description
1 polymer ?
#
loop_
_entity_poly.entity_id
_entity_poly.type
_entity_poly.pdbx_seq_one_letter_code
_entity_poly.pdbx_strand_id
1 'polypeptide(L)'
;GEIRESILIKPDGFVIPYLGSMYTNSDYNGQFEDYIVQDLISHIDGSYNTIDNSSYRAIMGHSMGGYGAVKLSVKFPELFQVVASHSGPIAFENAIPDLLPILLDETGILGYQPWNGTVSLFMYSASAAFSPDVDDWPYYVDLPVDYNENVIDEVWDLWLGHDALTLAQENIANIQSIRFYMDCCDQDYYLFYNHSTSFSAFLDDENINHVYEIYPGDHFTQALNGDRFPYSLSFIENAFYIHDLFSGLGDIDGNGSVTMDDFILLRQIVLQFVQSTEIQQTAGDLDFNGTIDIVDLLLLADQI
;
A
#
# COMPACT_ATOMS: atom_id res chain seq x y z
N GLY A 1 7.57 21.11 3.47
CA GLY A 1 6.98 20.61 4.72
C GLY A 1 8.03 19.84 5.45
N GLU A 2 7.95 19.78 6.77
CA GLU A 2 8.74 18.85 7.58
C GLU A 2 7.89 17.60 7.80
N ILE A 3 8.46 16.41 7.60
CA ILE A 3 7.88 15.13 8.02
C ILE A 3 8.33 14.84 9.46
N ARG A 4 7.55 14.10 10.25
CA ARG A 4 7.98 13.70 11.58
C ARG A 4 9.21 12.78 11.52
N GLU A 5 10.00 12.78 12.59
CA GLU A 5 11.11 11.83 12.73
C GLU A 5 10.58 10.40 12.56
N SER A 6 11.17 9.66 11.62
CA SER A 6 10.68 8.37 11.18
C SER A 6 11.84 7.41 10.91
N ILE A 7 11.60 6.11 11.05
CA ILE A 7 12.54 5.06 10.67
C ILE A 7 12.21 4.65 9.23
N LEU A 8 13.15 4.88 8.30
CA LEU A 8 13.01 4.45 6.91
C LEU A 8 13.75 3.12 6.71
N ILE A 9 13.01 2.10 6.26
CA ILE A 9 13.55 0.77 5.97
C ILE A 9 13.50 0.53 4.47
N LYS A 10 14.62 0.08 3.89
CA LYS A 10 14.73 -0.29 2.47
C LYS A 10 15.21 -1.75 2.36
N PRO A 11 14.29 -2.73 2.35
CA PRO A 11 14.67 -4.13 2.18
C PRO A 11 15.20 -4.39 0.76
N ASP A 12 16.13 -5.34 0.65
CA ASP A 12 16.58 -5.86 -0.65
C ASP A 12 15.58 -6.91 -1.16
N GLY A 13 15.00 -6.66 -2.33
CA GLY A 13 14.08 -7.55 -3.05
C GLY A 13 14.69 -8.17 -4.32
N PHE A 14 16.00 -8.00 -4.53
CA PHE A 14 16.68 -8.41 -5.74
C PHE A 14 16.92 -9.93 -5.79
N VAL A 15 16.53 -10.56 -6.90
CA VAL A 15 16.72 -11.99 -7.13
C VAL A 15 17.20 -12.23 -8.55
N ILE A 16 18.23 -13.06 -8.73
CA ILE A 16 18.66 -13.51 -10.06
C ILE A 16 17.86 -14.75 -10.49
N PRO A 17 17.58 -14.93 -11.79
CA PRO A 17 18.06 -14.16 -12.93
C PRO A 17 17.16 -12.98 -13.35
N TYR A 18 15.91 -12.88 -12.85
CA TYR A 18 14.90 -11.94 -13.36
C TYR A 18 14.79 -10.62 -12.60
N LEU A 19 15.74 -10.35 -11.71
CA LEU A 19 15.98 -9.09 -11.00
C LEU A 19 14.89 -8.64 -10.02
N GLY A 20 13.83 -9.43 -9.79
CA GLY A 20 12.76 -9.10 -8.88
C GLY A 20 12.00 -10.30 -8.32
N SER A 21 11.58 -10.18 -7.07
CA SER A 21 10.81 -11.21 -6.34
C SER A 21 9.29 -11.00 -6.37
N MET A 22 8.83 -9.86 -6.88
CA MET A 22 7.47 -9.35 -6.68
C MET A 22 7.03 -9.35 -5.21
N TYR A 23 7.97 -9.30 -4.25
CA TYR A 23 7.67 -9.35 -2.81
C TYR A 23 6.73 -10.51 -2.44
N THR A 24 6.91 -11.65 -3.10
CA THR A 24 6.01 -12.81 -3.04
C THR A 24 6.78 -14.07 -2.70
N ASN A 25 6.17 -14.93 -1.89
CA ASN A 25 6.68 -16.27 -1.63
C ASN A 25 6.60 -17.10 -2.90
N SER A 26 7.74 -17.64 -3.34
CA SER A 26 7.87 -18.47 -4.53
C SER A 26 8.87 -19.58 -4.31
N ASP A 27 8.60 -20.76 -4.87
CA ASP A 27 9.53 -21.90 -4.85
C ASP A 27 10.81 -21.62 -5.64
N TYR A 28 10.77 -20.66 -6.57
CA TYR A 28 11.93 -20.26 -7.37
C TYR A 28 12.69 -19.08 -6.75
N ASN A 29 11.99 -18.04 -6.30
CA ASN A 29 12.60 -16.81 -5.78
C ASN A 29 12.91 -16.86 -4.28
N GLY A 30 12.23 -17.71 -3.51
CA GLY A 30 12.27 -17.74 -2.05
C GLY A 30 11.07 -17.05 -1.39
N GLN A 31 11.08 -17.02 -0.06
CA GLN A 31 9.94 -16.60 0.76
C GLN A 31 9.97 -15.09 1.06
N PHE A 32 9.83 -14.26 0.02
CA PHE A 32 9.95 -12.79 0.16
C PHE A 32 8.77 -12.13 0.86
N GLU A 33 7.58 -12.70 0.81
CA GLU A 33 6.44 -12.16 1.56
C GLU A 33 6.69 -12.32 3.06
N ASP A 34 7.08 -13.52 3.50
CA ASP A 34 7.39 -13.82 4.90
C ASP A 34 8.59 -13.01 5.42
N TYR A 35 9.62 -12.87 4.58
CA TYR A 35 10.78 -12.04 4.90
C TYR A 35 10.37 -10.60 5.25
N ILE A 36 9.43 -10.00 4.51
CA ILE A 36 8.99 -8.62 4.76
C ILE A 36 8.05 -8.56 5.97
N VAL A 37 7.00 -9.39 6.01
CA VAL A 37 5.91 -9.22 6.98
C VAL A 37 6.18 -9.86 8.33
N GLN A 38 7.14 -10.80 8.40
CA GLN A 38 7.50 -11.49 9.64
C GLN A 38 8.91 -11.11 10.08
N ASP A 39 9.92 -11.51 9.30
CA ASP A 39 11.32 -11.44 9.73
C ASP A 39 11.79 -9.99 9.89
N LEU A 40 11.54 -9.15 8.87
CA LEU A 40 11.97 -7.77 8.85
C LEU A 40 11.25 -6.94 9.93
N ILE A 41 9.92 -7.03 10.01
CA ILE A 41 9.15 -6.29 11.01
C ILE A 41 9.58 -6.69 12.42
N SER A 42 9.64 -7.99 12.71
CA SER A 42 10.08 -8.49 14.02
C SER A 42 11.49 -8.02 14.38
N HIS A 43 12.40 -8.00 13.41
CA HIS A 43 13.76 -7.51 13.64
C HIS A 43 13.79 -6.01 13.95
N ILE A 44 13.02 -5.20 13.20
CA ILE A 44 13.00 -3.75 13.37
C ILE A 44 12.34 -3.37 14.69
N ASP A 45 11.18 -3.93 15.01
CA ASP A 45 10.46 -3.64 16.27
C ASP A 45 11.25 -4.14 17.49
N GLY A 46 12.03 -5.22 17.36
CA GLY A 46 12.91 -5.72 18.42
C GLY A 46 14.21 -4.94 18.59
N SER A 47 14.63 -4.16 17.58
CA SER A 47 15.95 -3.49 17.56
C SER A 47 15.87 -1.97 17.68
N TYR A 48 14.72 -1.38 17.37
CA TYR A 48 14.51 0.06 17.35
C TYR A 48 13.24 0.44 18.12
N ASN A 49 13.16 1.69 18.57
CA ASN A 49 11.96 2.21 19.24
C ASN A 49 10.90 2.53 18.18
N THR A 50 10.15 1.52 17.74
CA THR A 50 9.00 1.68 16.86
C THR A 50 7.71 1.89 17.68
N ILE A 51 6.68 2.39 17.01
CA ILE A 51 5.31 2.34 17.51
C ILE A 51 4.68 1.10 16.87
N ASP A 52 4.45 0.05 17.67
CA ASP A 52 3.87 -1.20 17.19
C ASP A 52 2.36 -1.08 17.00
N ASN A 53 1.97 -0.30 15.98
CA ASN A 53 0.60 -0.07 15.57
C ASN A 53 0.59 0.26 14.07
N SER A 54 -0.23 -0.45 13.30
CA SER A 54 -0.30 -0.29 11.84
C SER A 54 -0.75 1.10 11.37
N SER A 55 -1.43 1.88 12.21
CA SER A 55 -1.74 3.28 11.92
C SER A 55 -0.49 4.18 11.92
N TYR A 56 0.64 3.72 12.47
CA TYR A 56 1.94 4.40 12.44
C TYR A 56 2.97 3.68 11.52
N ARG A 57 2.54 2.64 10.80
CA ARG A 57 3.41 1.89 9.88
C ARG A 57 2.89 2.06 8.45
N ALA A 58 3.69 2.73 7.63
CA ALA A 58 3.42 2.89 6.21
C ALA A 58 4.27 1.93 5.37
N ILE A 59 3.73 1.49 4.23
CA ILE A 59 4.48 0.76 3.20
C ILE A 59 4.38 1.51 1.88
N MET A 60 5.52 1.66 1.20
CA MET A 60 5.56 2.36 -0.07
C MET A 60 6.54 1.73 -1.06
N GLY A 61 6.27 1.91 -2.35
CA GLY A 61 7.20 1.46 -3.37
C GLY A 61 6.87 1.96 -4.78
N HIS A 62 7.81 1.71 -5.69
CA HIS A 62 7.70 2.05 -7.11
C HIS A 62 7.73 0.80 -7.98
N SER A 63 6.95 0.78 -9.06
CA SER A 63 6.87 -0.36 -10.00
C SER A 63 6.49 -1.65 -9.27
N MET A 64 7.32 -2.69 -9.36
CA MET A 64 7.21 -3.91 -8.54
C MET A 64 7.06 -3.64 -7.03
N GLY A 65 7.71 -2.59 -6.51
CA GLY A 65 7.54 -2.17 -5.12
C GLY A 65 6.19 -1.54 -4.83
N GLY A 66 5.58 -0.86 -5.80
CA GLY A 66 4.21 -0.36 -5.69
C GLY A 66 3.20 -1.50 -5.61
N TYR A 67 3.41 -2.54 -6.42
CA TYR A 67 2.67 -3.81 -6.29
C TYR A 67 2.84 -4.43 -4.90
N GLY A 68 4.09 -4.59 -4.44
CA GLY A 68 4.36 -5.14 -3.11
C GLY A 68 3.70 -4.35 -1.98
N ALA A 69 3.71 -3.01 -2.06
CA ALA A 69 3.06 -2.15 -1.07
C ALA A 69 1.55 -2.39 -0.98
N VAL A 70 0.85 -2.44 -2.11
CA VAL A 70 -0.61 -2.69 -2.13
C VAL A 70 -0.93 -4.13 -1.76
N LYS A 71 -0.25 -5.12 -2.35
CA LYS A 71 -0.50 -6.54 -2.06
C LYS A 71 -0.33 -6.86 -0.58
N LEU A 72 0.79 -6.44 0.02
CA LEU A 72 1.08 -6.76 1.43
C LEU A 72 0.16 -6.03 2.40
N SER A 73 -0.21 -4.77 2.13
CA SER A 73 -1.16 -4.05 2.99
C SER A 73 -2.57 -4.64 2.93
N VAL A 74 -3.01 -5.07 1.75
CA VAL A 74 -4.30 -5.74 1.57
C VAL A 74 -4.32 -7.10 2.25
N LYS A 75 -3.24 -7.87 2.20
CA LYS A 75 -3.15 -9.19 2.85
C LYS A 75 -2.94 -9.11 4.37
N PHE A 76 -2.24 -8.08 4.83
CA PHE A 76 -1.85 -7.89 6.23
C PHE A 76 -2.24 -6.48 6.73
N PRO A 77 -3.54 -6.13 6.73
CA PRO A 77 -4.02 -4.80 7.15
C PRO A 77 -3.66 -4.47 8.60
N GLU A 78 -3.48 -5.49 9.44
CA GLU A 78 -3.01 -5.36 10.82
C GLU A 78 -1.56 -4.87 10.93
N LEU A 79 -0.77 -4.95 9.85
CA LEU A 79 0.61 -4.49 9.80
C LEU A 79 0.74 -3.12 9.14
N PHE A 80 -0.10 -2.78 8.15
CA PHE A 80 0.00 -1.55 7.36
C PHE A 80 -1.37 -0.91 7.12
N GLN A 81 -1.61 0.29 7.66
CA GLN A 81 -2.82 1.07 7.37
C GLN A 81 -2.58 2.30 6.47
N VAL A 82 -1.34 2.54 6.06
CA VAL A 82 -0.99 3.64 5.15
C VAL A 82 -0.11 3.11 4.03
N VAL A 83 -0.53 3.33 2.79
CA VAL A 83 0.07 2.68 1.62
C VAL A 83 0.36 3.70 0.54
N ALA A 84 1.52 3.60 -0.10
CA ALA A 84 1.81 4.39 -1.30
C ALA A 84 2.35 3.52 -2.45
N SER A 85 1.67 3.55 -3.59
CA SER A 85 2.05 2.85 -4.81
C SER A 85 2.37 3.84 -5.93
N HIS A 86 3.61 3.81 -6.40
CA HIS A 86 4.05 4.61 -7.55
C HIS A 86 4.21 3.73 -8.78
N SER A 87 3.40 3.94 -9.81
CA SER A 87 3.42 3.18 -11.07
C SER A 87 3.41 1.66 -10.85
N GLY A 88 2.62 1.17 -9.90
CA GLY A 88 2.58 -0.24 -9.53
C GLY A 88 1.60 -1.06 -10.39
N PRO A 89 1.94 -2.29 -10.79
CA PRO A 89 1.00 -3.19 -11.47
C PRO A 89 0.03 -3.82 -10.48
N ILE A 90 -1.04 -3.10 -10.13
CA ILE A 90 -1.94 -3.45 -9.01
C ILE A 90 -3.34 -3.96 -9.43
N ALA A 91 -3.57 -4.16 -10.74
CA ALA A 91 -4.77 -4.78 -11.28
C ALA A 91 -4.40 -5.62 -12.52
N PHE A 92 -3.98 -6.87 -12.31
CA PHE A 92 -3.47 -7.74 -13.36
C PHE A 92 -4.49 -8.10 -14.43
N GLU A 93 -5.79 -7.99 -14.18
CA GLU A 93 -6.80 -8.12 -15.26
C GLU A 93 -6.52 -7.20 -16.47
N ASN A 94 -5.88 -6.05 -16.24
CA ASN A 94 -5.46 -5.14 -17.31
C ASN A 94 -4.12 -5.56 -17.97
N ALA A 95 -3.31 -6.40 -17.32
CA ALA A 95 -1.91 -6.63 -17.70
C ALA A 95 -1.77 -7.28 -19.09
N ILE A 96 -2.55 -8.33 -19.39
CA ILE A 96 -2.46 -8.99 -20.69
C ILE A 96 -2.82 -8.06 -21.84
N PRO A 97 -4.00 -7.40 -21.87
CA PRO A 97 -4.33 -6.51 -22.99
C PRO A 97 -3.35 -5.33 -23.11
N ASP A 98 -2.81 -4.85 -21.99
CA ASP A 98 -1.85 -3.74 -21.98
C ASP A 98 -0.45 -4.16 -22.47
N LEU A 99 0.05 -5.31 -22.02
CA LEU A 99 1.45 -5.71 -22.21
C LEU A 99 1.67 -6.67 -23.38
N LEU A 100 0.67 -7.46 -23.78
CA LEU A 100 0.83 -8.43 -24.87
C LEU A 100 1.30 -7.78 -26.19
N PRO A 101 0.75 -6.63 -26.65
CA PRO A 101 1.25 -5.98 -27.86
C PRO A 101 2.73 -5.60 -27.77
N ILE A 102 3.19 -5.19 -26.59
CA ILE A 102 4.59 -4.79 -26.36
C ILE A 102 5.49 -6.02 -26.27
N LEU A 103 5.04 -7.07 -25.56
CA LEU A 103 5.74 -8.35 -25.49
C LEU A 103 5.98 -8.92 -26.88
N LEU A 104 4.98 -8.83 -27.77
CA LEU A 104 5.10 -9.25 -29.17
C LEU A 104 6.10 -8.40 -29.96
N ASP A 105 6.16 -7.08 -29.74
CA ASP A 105 7.15 -6.20 -30.39
C ASP A 105 8.58 -6.50 -29.91
N GLU A 106 8.75 -6.84 -28.63
CA GLU A 106 10.04 -7.26 -28.08
C GLU A 106 10.47 -8.66 -28.57
N THR A 107 9.54 -9.47 -29.10
CA THR A 107 9.79 -10.88 -29.42
C THR A 107 10.81 -11.07 -30.54
N GLY A 108 11.93 -11.72 -30.20
CA GLY A 108 12.98 -12.09 -31.14
C GLY A 108 12.70 -13.38 -31.92
N ILE A 109 13.65 -13.76 -32.79
CA ILE A 109 13.58 -14.99 -33.61
C ILE A 109 13.54 -16.30 -32.80
N LEU A 110 13.90 -16.24 -31.51
CA LEU A 110 13.87 -17.38 -30.59
C LEU A 110 12.60 -17.39 -29.72
N GLY A 111 11.61 -16.54 -30.03
CA GLY A 111 10.40 -16.37 -29.23
C GLY A 111 10.61 -15.44 -28.03
N TYR A 112 9.68 -15.49 -27.08
CA TYR A 112 9.77 -14.82 -25.79
C TYR A 112 11.05 -15.23 -25.07
N GLN A 113 11.89 -14.26 -24.73
CA GLN A 113 13.06 -14.47 -23.89
C GLN A 113 13.10 -13.36 -22.84
N PRO A 114 13.60 -13.62 -21.62
CA PRO A 114 13.59 -12.65 -20.53
C PRO A 114 14.29 -11.32 -20.84
N TRP A 115 15.24 -11.36 -21.78
CA TRP A 115 16.14 -10.25 -22.08
C TRP A 115 15.77 -9.52 -23.38
N ASN A 116 14.67 -9.89 -24.02
CA ASN A 116 14.21 -9.31 -25.27
C ASN A 116 13.86 -7.82 -25.12
N GLY A 117 13.36 -7.44 -23.95
CA GLY A 117 13.05 -6.06 -23.59
C GLY A 117 12.54 -5.96 -22.17
N THR A 118 12.01 -4.79 -21.82
CA THR A 118 11.61 -4.46 -20.45
C THR A 118 10.32 -5.15 -20.06
N VAL A 119 9.36 -5.28 -20.97
CA VAL A 119 8.11 -6.02 -20.71
C VAL A 119 8.40 -7.51 -20.62
N SER A 120 9.27 -8.04 -21.47
CA SER A 120 9.73 -9.42 -21.40
C SER A 120 10.36 -9.71 -20.04
N LEU A 121 11.28 -8.86 -19.58
CA LEU A 121 11.89 -9.01 -18.27
C LEU A 121 10.86 -8.97 -17.14
N PHE A 122 9.89 -8.06 -17.22
CA PHE A 122 8.78 -8.00 -16.27
C PHE A 122 7.95 -9.30 -16.28
N MET A 123 7.56 -9.81 -17.45
CA MET A 123 6.76 -11.03 -17.57
C MET A 123 7.47 -12.24 -16.97
N TYR A 124 8.78 -12.39 -17.20
CA TYR A 124 9.56 -13.47 -16.60
C TYR A 124 9.79 -13.27 -15.08
N SER A 125 9.99 -12.03 -14.62
CA SER A 125 10.09 -11.70 -13.19
C SER A 125 8.80 -12.03 -12.44
N ALA A 126 7.65 -11.63 -12.98
CA ALA A 126 6.34 -11.95 -12.43
C ALA A 126 6.04 -13.45 -12.49
N SER A 127 6.36 -14.14 -13.59
CA SER A 127 6.20 -15.60 -13.68
C SER A 127 7.05 -16.34 -12.65
N ALA A 128 8.29 -15.89 -12.41
CA ALA A 128 9.13 -16.47 -11.36
C ALA A 128 8.54 -16.32 -9.95
N ALA A 129 7.70 -15.31 -9.73
CA ALA A 129 7.03 -15.11 -8.47
C ALA A 129 5.68 -15.84 -8.36
N PHE A 130 4.92 -15.92 -9.45
CA PHE A 130 3.50 -16.33 -9.44
C PHE A 130 3.26 -17.71 -10.05
N SER A 131 4.07 -18.09 -11.04
CA SER A 131 3.97 -19.34 -11.79
C SER A 131 5.35 -19.98 -12.01
N PRO A 132 6.13 -20.25 -10.93
CA PRO A 132 7.40 -20.95 -11.07
C PRO A 132 7.17 -22.41 -11.49
N ASP A 133 7.93 -22.89 -12.47
CA ASP A 133 8.00 -24.30 -12.86
C ASP A 133 9.46 -24.75 -12.87
N VAL A 134 9.93 -25.33 -11.77
CA VAL A 134 11.33 -25.75 -11.62
C VAL A 134 11.75 -26.90 -12.54
N ASP A 135 10.80 -27.53 -13.24
CA ASP A 135 11.06 -28.60 -14.21
C ASP A 135 11.12 -28.07 -15.67
N ASP A 136 10.68 -26.84 -15.94
CA ASP A 136 10.65 -26.24 -17.30
C ASP A 136 11.96 -25.52 -17.68
N TRP A 137 13.00 -26.29 -17.95
CA TRP A 137 14.26 -25.76 -18.49
C TRP A 137 14.04 -25.07 -19.86
N PRO A 138 14.61 -23.88 -20.13
CA PRO A 138 15.71 -23.23 -19.39
C PRO A 138 15.30 -22.10 -18.44
N TYR A 139 14.03 -21.72 -18.40
CA TYR A 139 13.59 -20.50 -17.73
C TYR A 139 12.91 -20.75 -16.38
N TYR A 140 12.44 -21.97 -16.16
CA TYR A 140 11.88 -22.44 -14.91
C TYR A 140 10.61 -21.68 -14.46
N VAL A 141 9.85 -21.15 -15.42
CA VAL A 141 8.66 -20.34 -15.18
C VAL A 141 7.68 -20.50 -16.33
N ASP A 142 6.39 -20.46 -16.01
CA ASP A 142 5.33 -20.44 -17.01
C ASP A 142 4.85 -19.02 -17.26
N LEU A 143 4.91 -18.57 -18.52
CA LEU A 143 4.27 -17.32 -18.93
C LEU A 143 2.75 -17.52 -19.05
N PRO A 144 1.92 -16.51 -18.74
CA PRO A 144 0.46 -16.61 -18.85
C PRO A 144 -0.05 -16.54 -20.29
N VAL A 145 0.83 -16.48 -21.29
CA VAL A 145 0.49 -16.40 -22.71
C VAL A 145 1.35 -17.36 -23.53
N ASP A 146 0.75 -18.01 -24.53
CA ASP A 146 1.44 -18.87 -25.47
C ASP A 146 1.97 -18.09 -26.69
N TYR A 147 2.79 -18.75 -27.52
CA TYR A 147 3.33 -18.16 -28.76
C TYR A 147 2.27 -17.85 -29.83
N ASN A 148 1.03 -18.29 -29.64
CA ASN A 148 -0.09 -18.02 -30.54
C ASN A 148 -0.95 -16.87 -30.01
N GLU A 149 -0.45 -16.10 -29.03
CA GLU A 149 -1.12 -14.93 -28.44
C GLU A 149 -2.36 -15.30 -27.60
N ASN A 150 -2.51 -16.57 -27.21
CA ASN A 150 -3.59 -17.02 -26.34
C ASN A 150 -3.16 -16.95 -24.88
N VAL A 151 -4.10 -16.55 -24.01
CA VAL A 151 -3.94 -16.68 -22.56
C VAL A 151 -3.99 -18.16 -22.18
N ILE A 152 -3.07 -18.58 -21.30
CA ILE A 152 -3.07 -19.91 -20.70
C ILE A 152 -3.81 -19.81 -19.37
N ASP A 153 -5.10 -20.15 -19.38
CA ASP A 153 -6.01 -19.94 -18.25
C ASP A 153 -5.45 -20.49 -16.92
N GLU A 154 -4.88 -21.70 -16.91
CA GLU A 154 -4.33 -22.32 -15.69
C GLU A 154 -3.17 -21.51 -15.09
N VAL A 155 -2.33 -20.89 -15.92
CA VAL A 155 -1.22 -20.05 -15.47
C VAL A 155 -1.74 -18.66 -15.08
N TRP A 156 -2.72 -18.15 -15.81
CA TRP A 156 -3.34 -16.86 -15.51
C TRP A 156 -4.09 -16.86 -14.18
N ASP A 157 -4.78 -17.95 -13.85
CA ASP A 157 -5.44 -18.12 -12.56
C ASP A 157 -4.44 -18.05 -11.38
N LEU A 158 -3.20 -18.55 -11.56
CA LEU A 158 -2.13 -18.38 -10.56
C LEU A 158 -1.77 -16.90 -10.37
N TRP A 159 -1.65 -16.15 -11.48
CA TRP A 159 -1.37 -14.72 -11.43
C TRP A 159 -2.49 -13.93 -10.76
N LEU A 160 -3.76 -14.26 -11.04
CA LEU A 160 -4.91 -13.62 -10.40
C LEU A 160 -4.97 -13.91 -8.89
N GLY A 161 -4.51 -15.07 -8.43
CA GLY A 161 -4.32 -15.35 -7.01
C GLY A 161 -3.30 -14.44 -6.31
N HIS A 162 -2.48 -13.72 -7.10
CA HIS A 162 -1.52 -12.73 -6.64
C HIS A 162 -1.91 -11.29 -7.00
N ASP A 163 -3.03 -11.08 -7.70
CA ASP A 163 -3.47 -9.76 -8.12
C ASP A 163 -3.94 -8.91 -6.94
N ALA A 164 -3.39 -7.70 -6.81
CA ALA A 164 -3.69 -6.83 -5.69
C ALA A 164 -5.16 -6.36 -5.69
N LEU A 165 -5.75 -6.11 -6.87
CA LEU A 165 -7.16 -5.73 -6.99
C LEU A 165 -8.08 -6.88 -6.58
N THR A 166 -7.84 -8.08 -7.10
CA THR A 166 -8.57 -9.30 -6.73
C THR A 166 -8.51 -9.54 -5.22
N LEU A 167 -7.32 -9.51 -4.63
CA LEU A 167 -7.13 -9.67 -3.18
C LEU A 167 -7.87 -8.58 -2.37
N ALA A 168 -7.93 -7.35 -2.88
CA ALA A 168 -8.61 -6.24 -2.21
C ALA A 168 -10.13 -6.42 -2.22
N GLN A 169 -10.68 -6.88 -3.35
CA GLN A 169 -12.10 -7.22 -3.48
C GLN A 169 -12.50 -8.36 -2.55
N GLU A 170 -11.66 -9.39 -2.44
CA GLU A 170 -11.90 -10.53 -1.53
C GLU A 170 -11.78 -10.14 -0.04
N ASN A 171 -10.94 -9.16 0.28
CA ASN A 171 -10.66 -8.73 1.65
C ASN A 171 -11.28 -7.39 2.05
N ILE A 172 -12.35 -6.98 1.35
CA ILE A 172 -12.93 -5.64 1.48
C ILE A 172 -13.21 -5.20 2.92
N ALA A 173 -13.75 -6.10 3.75
CA ALA A 173 -14.13 -5.80 5.14
C ALA A 173 -12.93 -5.39 6.01
N ASN A 174 -11.72 -5.84 5.66
CA ASN A 174 -10.52 -5.63 6.45
C ASN A 174 -9.63 -4.50 5.90
N ILE A 175 -9.92 -3.98 4.70
CA ILE A 175 -9.12 -2.90 4.09
C ILE A 175 -9.76 -1.51 4.21
N GLN A 176 -10.96 -1.40 4.80
CA GLN A 176 -11.70 -0.13 4.97
C GLN A 176 -10.92 0.93 5.76
N SER A 177 -10.05 0.51 6.67
CA SER A 177 -9.21 1.42 7.46
C SER A 177 -7.90 1.82 6.76
N ILE A 178 -7.55 1.16 5.65
CA ILE A 178 -6.33 1.46 4.91
C ILE A 178 -6.52 2.74 4.11
N ARG A 179 -5.50 3.60 4.12
CA ARG A 179 -5.42 4.82 3.32
C ARG A 179 -4.43 4.61 2.18
N PHE A 180 -4.90 4.75 0.94
CA PHE A 180 -4.09 4.51 -0.25
C PHE A 180 -3.66 5.80 -0.93
N TYR A 181 -2.37 5.92 -1.21
CA TYR A 181 -1.84 6.88 -2.16
C TYR A 181 -1.40 6.11 -3.41
N MET A 182 -1.85 6.55 -4.58
CA MET A 182 -1.49 5.93 -5.85
C MET A 182 -1.15 7.02 -6.84
N ASP A 183 -0.09 6.81 -7.62
CA ASP A 183 0.16 7.62 -8.80
C ASP A 183 0.76 6.80 -9.93
N CYS A 184 0.63 7.30 -11.15
CA CYS A 184 1.29 6.72 -12.30
C CYS A 184 1.52 7.79 -13.36
N CYS A 185 2.59 7.62 -14.15
CA CYS A 185 2.87 8.51 -15.25
C CYS A 185 1.97 8.23 -16.46
N ASP A 186 1.65 9.25 -17.25
CA ASP A 186 0.82 9.15 -18.46
C ASP A 186 1.54 8.61 -19.71
N GLN A 187 2.88 8.55 -19.70
CA GLN A 187 3.71 7.94 -20.74
C GLN A 187 4.43 6.70 -20.21
N ASP A 188 3.87 6.06 -19.18
CA ASP A 188 4.35 4.78 -18.69
C ASP A 188 4.24 3.72 -19.81
N TYR A 189 5.39 3.20 -20.23
CA TYR A 189 5.47 2.19 -21.29
C TYR A 189 4.82 0.86 -20.89
N TYR A 190 4.66 0.58 -19.59
CA TYR A 190 3.93 -0.60 -19.09
C TYR A 190 2.42 -0.37 -18.95
N LEU A 191 1.94 0.86 -19.20
CA LEU A 191 0.53 1.23 -19.10
C LEU A 191 -0.09 1.01 -17.71
N PHE A 192 0.70 0.95 -16.63
CA PHE A 192 0.21 0.73 -15.26
C PHE A 192 -0.68 1.86 -14.71
N TYR A 193 -0.87 2.96 -15.46
CA TYR A 193 -1.90 3.94 -15.16
C TYR A 193 -3.30 3.33 -15.31
N ASN A 194 -3.51 2.38 -16.22
CA ASN A 194 -4.76 1.61 -16.31
C ASN A 194 -4.98 0.79 -15.04
N HIS A 195 -3.92 0.17 -14.51
CA HIS A 195 -3.99 -0.61 -13.27
C HIS A 195 -4.39 0.27 -12.07
N SER A 196 -3.73 1.42 -11.93
CA SER A 196 -4.03 2.36 -10.85
C SER A 196 -5.42 3.00 -11.01
N THR A 197 -5.88 3.21 -12.24
CA THR A 197 -7.23 3.70 -12.53
C THR A 197 -8.30 2.67 -12.12
N SER A 198 -8.12 1.40 -12.49
CA SER A 198 -9.06 0.33 -12.07
C SER A 198 -9.09 0.15 -10.56
N PHE A 199 -7.94 0.19 -9.89
CA PHE A 199 -7.88 0.09 -8.44
C PHE A 199 -8.56 1.31 -7.77
N SER A 200 -8.30 2.53 -8.26
CA SER A 200 -8.96 3.75 -7.77
C SER A 200 -10.49 3.68 -7.94
N ALA A 201 -10.99 3.22 -9.08
CA ALA A 201 -12.42 3.06 -9.31
C ALA A 201 -13.06 2.07 -8.33
N PHE A 202 -12.39 0.95 -8.03
CA PHE A 202 -12.83 0.03 -6.99
C PHE A 202 -12.87 0.69 -5.60
N LEU A 203 -11.84 1.44 -5.22
CA LEU A 203 -11.83 2.13 -3.93
C LEU A 203 -12.92 3.21 -3.84
N ASP A 204 -13.22 3.91 -4.95
CA ASP A 204 -14.34 4.87 -5.04
C ASP A 204 -15.69 4.18 -4.82
N ASP A 205 -15.93 3.06 -5.52
CA ASP A 205 -17.19 2.30 -5.43
C ASP A 205 -17.45 1.77 -4.01
N GLU A 206 -16.38 1.41 -3.30
CA GLU A 206 -16.43 0.87 -1.94
C GLU A 206 -16.21 1.92 -0.84
N ASN A 207 -16.11 3.21 -1.23
CA ASN A 207 -15.92 4.35 -0.35
C ASN A 207 -14.69 4.21 0.59
N ILE A 208 -13.60 3.66 0.06
CA ILE A 208 -12.32 3.50 0.75
C ILE A 208 -11.43 4.73 0.50
N ASN A 209 -10.80 5.25 1.55
CA ASN A 209 -10.03 6.48 1.49
C ASN A 209 -8.78 6.33 0.63
N HIS A 210 -8.71 7.13 -0.44
CA HIS A 210 -7.53 7.15 -1.29
C HIS A 210 -7.29 8.48 -2.01
N VAL A 211 -6.08 8.62 -2.53
CA VAL A 211 -5.67 9.65 -3.47
C VAL A 211 -5.09 8.95 -4.69
N TYR A 212 -5.57 9.31 -5.88
CA TYR A 212 -5.01 8.86 -7.15
C TYR A 212 -4.66 10.06 -8.04
N GLU A 213 -3.46 10.06 -8.61
CA GLU A 213 -2.99 11.10 -9.53
C GLU A 213 -2.27 10.51 -10.75
N ILE A 214 -2.63 11.00 -11.94
CA ILE A 214 -1.84 10.79 -13.15
C ILE A 214 -1.02 12.06 -13.41
N TYR A 215 0.26 11.90 -13.72
CA TYR A 215 1.16 13.02 -13.99
C TYR A 215 2.02 12.81 -15.25
N PRO A 216 2.53 13.88 -15.88
CA PRO A 216 3.31 13.75 -17.11
C PRO A 216 4.64 13.02 -16.94
N GLY A 217 4.94 11.95 -17.66
CA GLY A 217 6.29 11.36 -17.67
C GLY A 217 6.36 9.87 -18.02
N ASP A 218 7.57 9.33 -18.03
CA ASP A 218 7.83 7.90 -18.22
C ASP A 218 7.87 7.14 -16.89
N HIS A 219 7.89 5.80 -16.96
CA HIS A 219 7.85 4.89 -15.80
C HIS A 219 8.94 5.15 -14.74
N PHE A 220 10.07 5.76 -15.08
CA PHE A 220 11.24 5.85 -14.19
C PHE A 220 11.59 7.28 -13.79
N THR A 221 11.60 8.23 -14.74
CA THR A 221 12.29 9.50 -14.62
C THR A 221 11.84 10.28 -13.39
N GLN A 222 10.53 10.45 -13.16
CA GLN A 222 10.06 11.24 -12.01
C GLN A 222 10.23 10.52 -10.67
N ALA A 223 10.08 9.19 -10.64
CA ALA A 223 10.30 8.40 -9.44
C ALA A 223 11.79 8.42 -9.04
N LEU A 224 12.69 8.24 -10.01
CA LEU A 224 14.14 8.22 -9.79
C LEU A 224 14.73 9.60 -9.50
N ASN A 225 14.13 10.67 -10.02
CA ASN A 225 14.51 12.04 -9.66
C ASN A 225 14.02 12.43 -8.24
N GLY A 226 13.18 11.60 -7.63
CA GLY A 226 12.63 11.83 -6.29
C GLY A 226 11.55 12.90 -6.24
N ASP A 227 10.95 13.26 -7.39
CA ASP A 227 9.97 14.34 -7.47
C ASP A 227 8.59 13.91 -6.92
N ARG A 228 8.28 12.60 -6.97
CA ARG A 228 6.99 12.06 -6.56
C ARG A 228 6.93 11.58 -5.10
N PHE A 229 8.03 11.07 -4.56
CA PHE A 229 8.06 10.59 -3.17
C PHE A 229 7.64 11.65 -2.13
N PRO A 230 8.00 12.95 -2.25
CA PRO A 230 7.52 13.97 -1.31
C PRO A 230 5.99 14.07 -1.16
N TYR A 231 5.22 13.80 -2.23
CA TYR A 231 3.75 13.81 -2.17
C TYR A 231 3.23 12.63 -1.35
N SER A 232 3.72 11.42 -1.62
CA SER A 232 3.38 10.23 -0.83
C SER A 232 3.81 10.35 0.63
N LEU A 233 4.99 10.94 0.91
CA LEU A 233 5.47 11.18 2.27
C LEU A 233 4.59 12.21 2.99
N SER A 234 4.13 13.24 2.30
CA SER A 234 3.16 14.19 2.87
C SER A 234 1.81 13.53 3.14
N PHE A 235 1.36 12.63 2.27
CA PHE A 235 0.16 11.83 2.51
C PHE A 235 0.32 10.92 3.74
N ILE A 236 1.47 10.26 3.89
CA ILE A 236 1.79 9.41 5.03
C ILE A 236 1.80 10.22 6.34
N GLU A 237 2.49 11.37 6.36
CA GLU A 237 2.49 12.26 7.54
C GLU A 237 1.07 12.68 7.93
N ASN A 238 0.25 13.07 6.94
CA ASN A 238 -1.13 13.45 7.20
C ASN A 238 -1.95 12.28 7.77
N ALA A 239 -1.73 11.05 7.29
CA ALA A 239 -2.42 9.87 7.83
C ALA A 239 -2.03 9.61 9.29
N PHE A 240 -0.75 9.73 9.63
CA PHE A 240 -0.27 9.58 11.02
C PHE A 240 -0.82 10.69 11.92
N TYR A 241 -0.81 11.93 11.45
CA TYR A 241 -1.38 13.06 12.19
C TYR A 241 -2.89 12.90 12.43
N ILE A 242 -3.62 12.44 11.42
CA ILE A 242 -5.06 12.15 11.56
C ILE A 242 -5.27 11.05 12.61
N HIS A 243 -4.43 10.01 12.64
CA HIS A 243 -4.54 8.99 13.68
C HIS A 243 -4.23 9.53 15.08
N ASP A 244 -3.20 10.37 15.23
CA ASP A 244 -2.93 11.08 16.50
C ASP A 244 -4.16 11.87 16.96
N LEU A 245 -4.81 12.59 16.03
CA LEU A 245 -6.02 13.36 16.30
C LEU A 245 -7.15 12.48 16.84
N PHE A 246 -7.44 11.36 16.18
CA PHE A 246 -8.55 10.49 16.57
C PHE A 246 -8.26 9.62 17.80
N SER A 247 -7.01 9.20 18.00
CA SER A 247 -6.61 8.39 19.16
C SER A 247 -6.63 9.16 20.47
N GLY A 248 -6.47 10.49 20.41
CA GLY A 248 -6.60 11.38 21.57
C GLY A 248 -8.02 11.87 21.85
N LEU A 249 -9.02 11.55 21.01
CA LEU A 249 -10.40 11.98 21.27
C LEU A 249 -10.94 11.30 22.52
N GLY A 250 -11.47 12.12 23.42
CA GLY A 250 -11.96 11.69 24.71
C GLY A 250 -10.89 11.54 25.79
N ASP A 251 -9.60 11.55 25.45
CA ASP A 251 -8.47 11.58 26.40
C ASP A 251 -8.11 13.03 26.73
N ILE A 252 -8.85 13.61 27.67
CA ILE A 252 -8.81 15.04 27.99
C ILE A 252 -7.65 15.35 28.94
N ASP A 253 -7.20 14.38 29.74
CA ASP A 253 -6.04 14.55 30.61
C ASP A 253 -4.71 14.15 29.94
N GLY A 254 -4.76 13.48 28.79
CA GLY A 254 -3.61 13.11 27.96
C GLY A 254 -2.83 11.92 28.51
N ASN A 255 -3.47 11.06 29.31
CA ASN A 255 -2.82 9.90 29.94
C ASN A 255 -2.76 8.66 29.03
N GLY A 256 -3.38 8.72 27.85
CA GLY A 256 -3.44 7.65 26.86
C GLY A 256 -4.65 6.72 27.03
N SER A 257 -5.62 7.05 27.89
CA SER A 257 -6.82 6.25 28.10
C SER A 257 -8.04 7.12 28.40
N VAL A 258 -9.17 6.80 27.76
CA VAL A 258 -10.45 7.47 28.01
C VAL A 258 -11.12 6.87 29.26
N THR A 259 -11.27 7.68 30.30
CA THR A 259 -11.72 7.24 31.63
C THR A 259 -12.74 8.20 32.25
N MET A 260 -13.26 7.83 33.43
CA MET A 260 -14.13 8.72 34.22
C MET A 260 -13.41 10.02 34.63
N ASP A 261 -12.08 10.03 34.73
CA ASP A 261 -11.33 11.25 35.04
C ASP A 261 -11.41 12.25 33.87
N ASP A 262 -11.35 11.78 32.63
CA ASP A 262 -11.59 12.58 31.43
C ASP A 262 -13.00 13.14 31.39
N PHE A 263 -14.00 12.34 31.74
CA PHE A 263 -15.38 12.80 31.87
C PHE A 263 -15.53 13.90 32.91
N ILE A 264 -14.90 13.75 34.07
CA ILE A 264 -14.92 14.78 35.13
C ILE A 264 -14.24 16.06 34.64
N LEU A 265 -13.13 15.94 33.92
CA LEU A 265 -12.39 17.07 33.38
C LEU A 265 -13.17 17.79 32.26
N LEU A 266 -13.74 17.06 31.30
CA LEU A 266 -14.59 17.60 30.25
C LEU A 266 -15.80 18.31 30.85
N ARG A 267 -16.44 17.73 31.86
CA ARG A 267 -17.53 18.37 32.61
C ARG A 267 -17.09 19.71 33.22
N GLN A 268 -15.89 19.79 33.79
CA GLN A 268 -15.37 21.03 34.36
C GLN A 268 -15.13 22.10 33.28
N ILE A 269 -14.68 21.70 32.09
CA ILE A 269 -14.51 22.58 30.93
C ILE A 269 -15.87 23.10 30.44
N VAL A 270 -16.84 22.22 30.21
CA VAL A 270 -18.21 22.57 29.77
C VAL A 270 -18.90 23.52 30.77
N LEU A 271 -18.70 23.30 32.07
CA LEU A 271 -19.24 24.17 33.13
C LEU A 271 -18.40 25.44 33.39
N GLN A 272 -17.33 25.66 32.60
CA GLN A 272 -16.43 26.80 32.71
C GLN A 272 -15.75 26.94 34.08
N PHE A 273 -15.58 25.83 34.80
CA PHE A 273 -14.79 25.78 36.02
C PHE A 273 -13.29 25.72 35.73
N VAL A 274 -12.91 25.20 34.57
CA VAL A 274 -11.54 25.12 34.07
C VAL A 274 -11.52 25.61 32.62
N GLN A 275 -10.45 26.30 32.23
CA GLN A 275 -10.22 26.68 30.84
C GLN A 275 -9.43 25.57 30.14
N SER A 276 -9.92 25.10 28.99
CA SER A 276 -9.24 24.10 28.17
C SER A 276 -7.93 24.63 27.59
N THR A 277 -6.93 23.76 27.50
CA THR A 277 -5.79 23.97 26.59
C THR A 277 -6.18 23.68 25.14
N GLU A 278 -5.33 24.03 24.18
CA GLU A 278 -5.58 23.74 22.75
C GLU A 278 -5.67 22.23 22.47
N ILE A 279 -4.84 21.43 23.15
CA ILE A 279 -4.87 19.96 23.07
C ILE A 279 -6.20 19.43 23.62
N GLN A 280 -6.62 19.93 24.79
CA GLN A 280 -7.91 19.57 25.39
C GLN A 280 -9.10 20.02 24.55
N GLN A 281 -8.98 21.17 23.87
CA GLN A 281 -10.01 21.66 22.96
C GLN A 281 -10.21 20.68 21.80
N THR A 282 -9.12 20.11 21.31
CA THR A 282 -9.13 19.15 20.22
C THR A 282 -9.63 17.78 20.68
N ALA A 283 -9.12 17.29 21.81
CA ALA A 283 -9.51 16.01 22.39
C ALA A 283 -10.97 15.97 22.86
N GLY A 284 -11.50 17.12 23.30
CA GLY A 284 -12.84 17.23 23.86
C GLY A 284 -13.95 17.63 22.90
N ASP A 285 -13.63 18.05 21.67
CA ASP A 285 -14.59 18.35 20.61
C ASP A 285 -14.88 17.07 19.81
N LEU A 286 -15.78 16.24 20.35
CA LEU A 286 -16.05 14.88 19.87
C LEU A 286 -16.99 14.85 18.67
N ASP A 287 -17.76 15.91 18.44
CA ASP A 287 -18.61 16.07 17.26
C ASP A 287 -18.00 16.96 16.15
N PHE A 288 -16.79 17.48 16.39
CA PHE A 288 -15.99 18.32 15.49
C PHE A 288 -16.69 19.62 15.07
N ASN A 289 -17.52 20.19 15.94
CA ASN A 289 -18.23 21.44 15.65
C ASN A 289 -17.40 22.71 15.99
N GLY A 290 -16.21 22.53 16.56
CA GLY A 290 -15.29 23.59 16.95
C GLY A 290 -15.52 24.13 18.36
N THR A 291 -16.42 23.53 19.15
CA THR A 291 -16.73 23.94 20.51
C THR A 291 -16.88 22.74 21.44
N ILE A 292 -16.43 22.88 22.68
CA ILE A 292 -16.70 21.87 23.72
C ILE A 292 -17.98 22.25 24.45
N ASP A 293 -19.01 21.42 24.31
CA ASP A 293 -20.30 21.63 24.94
C ASP A 293 -20.93 20.35 25.54
N ILE A 294 -22.23 20.43 25.85
CA ILE A 294 -22.94 19.32 26.50
C ILE A 294 -23.06 18.09 25.60
N VAL A 295 -23.03 18.25 24.29
CA VAL A 295 -23.10 17.16 23.30
C VAL A 295 -21.84 16.31 23.39
N ASP A 296 -20.66 16.93 23.46
CA ASP A 296 -19.40 16.21 23.67
C ASP A 296 -19.40 15.45 24.99
N LEU A 297 -19.90 16.07 26.06
CA LEU A 297 -20.01 15.40 27.35
C LEU A 297 -20.91 14.16 27.29
N LEU A 298 -21.97 14.19 26.49
CA LEU A 298 -22.84 13.03 26.26
C LEU A 298 -22.15 11.96 25.41
N LEU A 299 -21.45 12.36 24.34
CA LEU A 299 -20.68 11.45 23.50
C LEU A 299 -19.58 10.73 24.30
N LEU A 300 -18.88 11.46 25.17
CA LEU A 300 -17.87 10.87 26.05
C LEU A 300 -18.47 9.91 27.07
N ALA A 301 -19.66 10.22 27.60
CA ALA A 301 -20.37 9.33 28.53
C ALA A 301 -20.77 8.00 27.88
N ASP A 302 -21.08 7.99 26.58
CA ASP A 302 -21.41 6.77 25.84
C ASP A 302 -20.17 5.88 25.56
N GLN A 303 -18.95 6.42 25.70
CA GLN A 303 -17.68 5.71 25.49
C GLN A 303 -17.12 5.04 26.76
N ILE A 304 -17.57 5.44 27.97
CA ILE A 304 -17.05 5.00 29.29
C ILE A 304 -18.00 3.99 29.95
#